data_AF-A0A2J8XWQ3-F1
#
_entry.id   AF-A0A2J8XWQ3-F1
#
_cell.length_a   1.000
_cell.length_b   1.000
_cell.length_c   1.000
_cell.angle_alpha   90.00
_cell.angle_beta   90.00
_cell.angle_gamma   90.00
#
_symmetry.space_group_name_H-M   'P 1'
#
loop_
_entity.id
_entity.type
_entity.pdbx_description
1 polymer ?
#
loop_
_entity_poly.entity_id
_entity_poly.type
_entity_poly.pdbx_seq_one_letter_code
_entity_poly.pdbx_strand_id
1 'polypeptide(L)'
;MLTRIDNSLAEPSRSNGSMVRHSSSPYVVYPSDKPFLNSDLRRSPSKPTLAYPESNSRAIFSALKNLQDKIRRLELERIQAEESVKTLSRETIEYKKVLDEQIQERENSKNEESKHNQELTSQLLAAENKCNLLEKQLEYMRNMIKHAEMERTSVLEKQVSLERERQHDQTHVQSQLEKLDLLEQEYNKLTTMQALAEKKMQELEAKLHEEEQERKRMQAKAAELQTGLETNRLIFEDKATPHVPNARRIKKKKSKPPEKKSSRNYFGAQPHYRLCLGDMPFVAGKSTSPSHAVVANVQLVLHLMKQHSKALCNDRVINSIPLAKQVSSRGGKSKKLSVTPPSSNGINEELSEVLQTLQDEFGQMSFDHQQLAKLIQESPTVELKDKLECELEALVGRMEAKANQITKVRKYQAQLEKQKLEKQKKELKATKKTLEEGNSSSRSGITGTTNKKDFTKLRPGEKRRKNLQLLKDMQSIQNSLQSSSLCWDY
;
A
#
# COMPACT_ATOMS: atom_id res chain seq x y z
N MET A 1 19.55 6.24 87.17
CA MET A 1 20.53 5.55 88.06
C MET A 1 21.57 6.56 88.48
N LEU A 2 22.06 6.47 89.72
CA LEU A 2 23.15 7.31 90.21
C LEU A 2 24.51 6.78 89.71
N THR A 3 25.48 7.68 89.56
CA THR A 3 26.72 7.59 90.35
C THR A 3 27.29 8.98 90.60
N ARG A 4 27.79 9.18 91.82
CA ARG A 4 28.30 10.42 92.39
C ARG A 4 29.70 10.09 92.90
N ILE A 5 30.68 10.93 92.66
CA ILE A 5 31.99 10.84 93.34
C ILE A 5 32.31 12.24 93.87
N ASP A 6 32.09 12.41 95.16
CA ASP A 6 32.57 13.56 95.93
C ASP A 6 34.09 13.41 96.15
N ASN A 7 34.81 14.52 96.31
CA ASN A 7 36.08 14.48 97.03
C ASN A 7 36.28 15.79 97.79
N SER A 8 36.43 15.67 99.11
CA SER A 8 36.51 16.78 100.05
C SER A 8 37.96 17.17 100.33
N LEU A 9 38.20 18.45 100.59
CA LEU A 9 39.45 18.94 101.18
C LEU A 9 39.10 19.76 102.43
N ALA A 10 39.62 19.35 103.57
CA ALA A 10 39.42 20.03 104.85
C ALA A 10 40.70 20.77 105.28
N GLU A 11 40.54 22.00 105.76
CA GLU A 11 41.63 22.78 106.36
C GLU A 11 42.01 22.26 107.76
N PRO A 12 43.27 22.44 108.21
CA PRO A 12 43.66 22.31 109.61
C PRO A 12 43.76 23.68 110.32
N SER A 13 43.15 23.76 111.50
CA SER A 13 43.07 24.96 112.35
C SER A 13 44.36 25.29 113.13
N ARG A 14 44.44 26.53 113.65
CA ARG A 14 45.64 27.12 114.29
C ARG A 14 45.86 26.76 115.77
N SER A 15 47.15 26.71 116.13
CA SER A 15 47.82 27.22 117.34
C SER A 15 47.23 27.04 118.76
N ASN A 16 47.99 26.34 119.61
CA ASN A 16 48.56 26.79 120.91
C ASN A 16 49.54 25.69 121.37
N GLY A 17 50.63 25.90 122.11
CA GLY A 17 51.06 27.08 122.87
C GLY A 17 51.47 26.68 124.28
N SER A 18 52.66 26.07 124.47
CA SER A 18 53.24 25.85 125.81
C SER A 18 54.77 25.72 125.77
N MET A 19 55.44 26.33 126.74
CA MET A 19 56.89 26.25 126.97
C MET A 19 57.23 25.13 127.95
N VAL A 20 58.48 24.65 127.93
CA VAL A 20 59.44 24.75 129.06
C VAL A 20 60.78 24.11 128.62
N ARG A 21 61.90 24.83 128.83
CA ARG A 21 63.28 24.29 128.72
C ARG A 21 63.87 24.16 130.12
N HIS A 22 64.49 23.03 130.41
CA HIS A 22 65.53 22.93 131.44
C HIS A 22 66.69 22.03 130.97
N SER A 23 67.88 22.60 130.85
CA SER A 23 69.17 21.90 130.94
C SER A 23 70.26 22.93 131.12
N SER A 24 70.84 22.98 132.32
CA SER A 24 71.98 23.82 132.65
C SER A 24 73.25 22.96 132.57
N SER A 25 74.21 23.34 131.74
CA SER A 25 75.52 22.69 131.66
C SER A 25 76.60 23.65 132.17
N PRO A 26 77.51 23.23 133.06
CA PRO A 26 78.53 24.11 133.63
C PRO A 26 79.65 24.39 132.64
N TYR A 27 79.98 25.67 132.48
CA TYR A 27 81.07 26.14 131.62
C TYR A 27 82.45 25.86 132.27
N VAL A 28 83.29 25.06 131.61
CA VAL A 28 84.67 24.80 132.03
C VAL A 28 85.63 25.70 131.24
N VAL A 29 86.49 26.43 131.94
CA VAL A 29 87.46 27.36 131.34
C VAL A 29 88.55 26.60 130.59
N TYR A 30 88.81 27.00 129.34
CA TYR A 30 89.76 26.33 128.45
C TYR A 30 91.20 26.80 128.68
N PRO A 31 92.20 25.91 128.88
CA PRO A 31 93.59 26.32 129.11
C PRO A 31 94.26 26.94 127.88
N SER A 32 94.77 28.17 128.00
CA SER A 32 95.32 28.99 126.91
C SER A 32 96.52 28.40 126.16
N ASP A 33 97.23 27.43 126.76
CA ASP A 33 98.54 26.96 126.31
C ASP A 33 98.51 25.58 125.61
N LYS A 34 97.32 25.08 125.24
CA LYS A 34 97.14 23.83 124.49
C LYS A 34 96.11 24.02 123.36
N PRO A 35 96.41 23.63 122.10
CA PRO A 35 95.46 23.80 120.99
C PRO A 35 94.30 22.79 121.01
N PHE A 36 94.47 21.64 121.68
CA PHE A 36 93.44 20.62 121.90
C PHE A 36 93.65 19.93 123.26
N LEU A 37 92.57 19.45 123.89
CA LEU A 37 92.61 18.82 125.22
C LEU A 37 93.43 17.51 125.28
N ASN A 38 93.52 16.76 124.17
CA ASN A 38 94.17 15.45 124.07
C ASN A 38 95.42 15.48 123.15
N SER A 39 96.25 16.51 123.24
CA SER A 39 97.51 16.58 122.48
C SER A 39 98.69 16.99 123.36
N ASP A 40 99.78 16.21 123.29
CA ASP A 40 101.01 16.44 124.05
C ASP A 40 101.98 17.42 123.36
N LEU A 41 101.61 17.98 122.20
CA LEU A 41 102.42 19.01 121.53
C LEU A 41 102.28 20.37 122.23
N ARG A 42 103.29 20.72 123.04
CA ARG A 42 103.58 22.11 123.43
C ARG A 42 104.47 22.77 122.36
N ARG A 43 104.11 23.97 121.89
CA ARG A 43 104.98 24.79 121.00
C ARG A 43 105.53 26.02 121.72
N SER A 44 106.67 26.51 121.23
CA SER A 44 107.51 27.51 121.89
C SER A 44 106.96 28.95 121.81
N PRO A 45 107.41 29.86 122.72
CA PRO A 45 106.63 31.05 123.08
C PRO A 45 106.69 32.25 122.11
N SER A 46 107.34 32.12 120.95
CA SER A 46 107.79 33.28 120.16
C SER A 46 106.99 33.61 118.89
N LYS A 47 105.83 32.98 118.65
CA LYS A 47 104.88 33.37 117.58
C LYS A 47 103.42 33.21 118.04
N PRO A 48 102.59 34.28 118.02
CA PRO A 48 101.17 34.15 118.31
C PRO A 48 100.51 33.31 117.21
N THR A 49 100.06 32.10 117.58
CA THR A 49 99.28 31.24 116.69
C THR A 49 97.82 31.68 116.78
N LEU A 50 97.38 32.48 115.80
CA LEU A 50 95.97 32.83 115.66
C LEU A 50 95.16 31.54 115.42
N ALA A 51 94.26 31.20 116.35
CA ALA A 51 93.42 30.00 116.30
C ALA A 51 92.29 30.09 115.24
N TYR A 52 92.27 31.14 114.44
CA TYR A 52 91.30 31.38 113.37
C TYR A 52 92.03 31.52 112.03
N PRO A 53 91.66 30.75 110.99
CA PRO A 53 92.17 30.95 109.64
C PRO A 53 91.89 32.38 109.16
N GLU A 54 92.91 33.00 108.56
CA GLU A 54 92.80 34.33 107.98
C GLU A 54 91.65 34.35 106.97
N SER A 55 90.63 35.17 107.26
CA SER A 55 89.29 34.77 106.87
C SER A 55 88.97 35.10 105.41
N ASN A 56 89.01 34.07 104.55
CA ASN A 56 88.36 34.06 103.22
C ASN A 56 86.80 34.15 103.30
N SER A 57 86.28 34.55 104.45
CA SER A 57 84.87 34.84 104.73
C SER A 57 84.26 35.75 103.66
N ARG A 58 84.97 36.80 103.22
CA ARG A 58 84.50 37.70 102.16
C ARG A 58 84.28 36.98 100.82
N ALA A 59 85.15 36.05 100.45
CA ALA A 59 84.98 35.23 99.26
C ALA A 59 83.79 34.27 99.41
N ILE A 60 83.68 33.57 100.55
CA ILE A 60 82.58 32.64 100.85
C ILE A 60 81.23 33.36 100.88
N PHE A 61 81.12 34.50 101.56
CA PHE A 61 79.92 35.34 101.56
C PHE A 61 79.59 35.89 100.16
N SER A 62 80.59 36.23 99.34
CA SER A 62 80.35 36.64 97.95
C SER A 62 79.82 35.49 97.08
N ALA A 63 80.32 34.26 97.28
CA ALA A 63 79.87 33.07 96.57
C ALA A 63 78.46 32.65 97.01
N LEU A 64 78.17 32.67 98.31
CA LEU A 64 76.82 32.43 98.86
C LEU A 64 75.81 33.48 98.37
N LYS A 65 76.19 34.76 98.36
CA LYS A 65 75.34 35.83 97.82
C LYS A 65 75.11 35.66 96.31
N ASN A 66 76.16 35.35 95.53
CA ASN A 66 76.03 35.08 94.10
C ASN A 66 75.12 33.86 93.82
N LEU A 67 75.22 32.81 94.64
CA LEU A 67 74.35 31.64 94.58
C LEU A 67 72.89 32.00 94.93
N GLN A 68 72.65 32.78 95.97
CA GLN A 68 71.31 33.29 96.32
C GLN A 68 70.72 34.15 95.19
N ASP A 69 71.50 35.09 94.63
CA ASP A 69 71.10 35.92 93.49
C ASP A 69 70.87 35.07 92.22
N LYS A 70 71.59 33.95 92.04
CA LYS A 70 71.37 32.99 90.95
C LYS A 70 70.12 32.15 91.14
N ILE A 71 69.87 31.65 92.36
CA ILE A 71 68.63 30.92 92.71
C ILE A 71 67.42 31.85 92.48
N ARG A 72 67.45 33.08 93.01
CA ARG A 72 66.38 34.06 92.82
C ARG A 72 66.09 34.37 91.33
N ARG A 73 67.13 34.45 90.50
CA ARG A 73 66.96 34.60 89.03
C ARG A 73 66.33 33.37 88.40
N LEU A 74 66.83 32.17 88.72
CA LEU A 74 66.27 30.91 88.22
C LEU A 74 64.82 30.69 88.67
N GLU A 75 64.45 31.10 89.87
CA GLU A 75 63.06 31.06 90.36
C GLU A 75 62.15 32.00 89.55
N LEU A 76 62.62 33.22 89.25
CA LEU A 76 61.90 34.18 88.42
C LEU A 76 61.77 33.69 86.97
N GLU A 77 62.86 33.17 86.38
CA GLU A 77 62.86 32.53 85.06
C GLU A 77 61.92 31.31 85.01
N ARG A 78 61.84 30.51 86.09
CA ARG A 78 60.91 29.37 86.20
C ARG A 78 59.46 29.84 86.21
N ILE A 79 59.14 30.88 86.99
CA ILE A 79 57.79 31.47 87.04
C ILE A 79 57.41 32.02 85.67
N GLN A 80 58.31 32.77 85.02
CA GLN A 80 58.09 33.31 83.67
C GLN A 80 57.89 32.21 82.62
N ALA A 81 58.65 31.11 82.69
CA ALA A 81 58.49 29.96 81.82
C ALA A 81 57.15 29.23 82.06
N GLU A 82 56.74 29.06 83.32
CA GLU A 82 55.41 28.51 83.66
C GLU A 82 54.27 29.38 83.15
N GLU A 83 54.36 30.70 83.28
CA GLU A 83 53.37 31.65 82.76
C GLU A 83 53.30 31.65 81.24
N SER A 84 54.45 31.53 80.57
CA SER A 84 54.55 31.35 79.12
C SER A 84 53.86 30.05 78.67
N VAL A 85 54.15 28.91 79.30
CA VAL A 85 53.49 27.63 79.01
C VAL A 85 51.98 27.68 79.27
N LYS A 86 51.54 28.29 80.38
CA LYS A 86 50.10 28.49 80.69
C LYS A 86 49.40 29.39 79.67
N THR A 87 50.12 30.34 79.06
CA THR A 87 49.59 31.24 78.03
C THR A 87 49.50 30.52 76.69
N LEU A 88 50.58 29.88 76.24
CA LEU A 88 50.58 29.00 75.05
C LEU A 88 49.53 27.89 75.15
N SER A 89 49.28 27.30 76.33
CA SER A 89 48.23 26.29 76.50
C SER A 89 46.82 26.86 76.32
N ARG A 90 46.57 28.09 76.77
CA ARG A 90 45.26 28.76 76.56
C ARG A 90 45.07 29.11 75.10
N GLU A 91 46.07 29.74 74.48
CA GLU A 91 46.08 30.05 73.04
C GLU A 91 45.85 28.78 72.20
N THR A 92 46.51 27.66 72.53
CA THR A 92 46.32 26.37 71.82
C THR A 92 44.88 25.85 71.94
N ILE A 93 44.24 26.00 73.10
CA ILE A 93 42.83 25.62 73.30
C ILE A 93 41.90 26.56 72.52
N GLU A 94 42.18 27.86 72.49
CA GLU A 94 41.42 28.85 71.73
C GLU A 94 41.54 28.63 70.22
N TYR A 95 42.75 28.42 69.69
CA TYR A 95 42.97 28.07 68.28
C TYR A 95 42.25 26.77 67.91
N LYS A 96 42.29 25.75 68.77
CA LYS A 96 41.54 24.51 68.54
C LYS A 96 40.03 24.79 68.50
N LYS A 97 39.50 25.56 69.44
CA LYS A 97 38.07 25.91 69.49
C LYS A 97 37.62 26.65 68.22
N VAL A 98 38.39 27.64 67.76
CA VAL A 98 38.09 28.38 66.51
C VAL A 98 38.15 27.46 65.28
N LEU A 99 39.08 26.50 65.25
CA LEU A 99 39.17 25.53 64.16
C LEU A 99 37.98 24.55 64.17
N ASP A 100 37.60 24.04 65.34
CA ASP A 100 36.43 23.16 65.52
C ASP A 100 35.13 23.91 65.14
N GLU A 101 34.98 25.17 65.54
CA GLU A 101 33.85 26.05 65.15
C GLU A 101 33.81 26.28 63.63
N GLN A 102 34.94 26.58 62.99
CA GLN A 102 35.02 26.76 61.53
C GLN A 102 34.68 25.47 60.76
N ILE A 103 35.08 24.30 61.27
CA ILE A 103 34.70 23.00 60.68
C ILE A 103 33.18 22.81 60.79
N GLN A 104 32.60 23.07 61.96
CA GLN A 104 31.16 22.93 62.20
C GLN A 104 30.32 23.90 61.35
N GLU A 105 30.73 25.17 61.22
CA GLU A 105 30.09 26.14 60.33
C GLU A 105 30.12 25.65 58.88
N ARG A 106 31.26 25.14 58.42
CA ARG A 106 31.41 24.62 57.05
C ARG A 106 30.55 23.39 56.78
N GLU A 107 30.37 22.50 57.76
CA GLU A 107 29.46 21.36 57.65
C GLU A 107 27.99 21.78 57.66
N ASN A 108 27.63 22.74 58.52
CA ASN A 108 26.28 23.32 58.55
C ASN A 108 25.94 24.00 57.20
N SER A 109 26.84 24.83 56.65
CA SER A 109 26.64 25.47 55.34
C SER A 109 26.41 24.43 54.23
N LYS A 110 27.23 23.38 54.15
CA LYS A 110 27.05 22.28 53.19
C LYS A 110 25.72 21.54 53.39
N ASN A 111 25.30 21.34 54.64
CA ASN A 111 24.03 20.69 54.93
C ASN A 111 22.85 21.55 54.46
N GLU A 112 22.84 22.86 54.73
CA GLU A 112 21.79 23.75 54.22
C GLU A 112 21.82 23.88 52.69
N GLU A 113 23.00 23.96 52.06
CA GLU A 113 23.16 23.86 50.60
C GLU A 113 22.57 22.55 50.06
N SER A 114 22.81 21.42 50.73
CA SER A 114 22.26 20.12 50.31
C SER A 114 20.72 20.06 50.41
N LYS A 115 20.13 20.65 51.46
CA LYS A 115 18.67 20.76 51.61
C LYS A 115 18.07 21.67 50.56
N HIS A 116 18.68 22.82 50.31
CA HIS A 116 18.21 23.76 49.29
C HIS A 116 18.27 23.14 47.88
N ASN A 117 19.35 22.39 47.57
CA ASN A 117 19.43 21.62 46.33
C ASN A 117 18.35 20.52 46.24
N GLN A 118 18.07 19.79 47.33
CA GLN A 118 16.98 18.82 47.37
C GLN A 118 15.60 19.46 47.15
N GLU A 119 15.35 20.62 47.77
CA GLU A 119 14.11 21.36 47.56
C GLU A 119 14.01 21.85 46.10
N LEU A 120 15.07 22.43 45.54
CA LEU A 120 15.12 22.88 44.15
C LEU A 120 14.87 21.73 43.16
N THR A 121 15.48 20.56 43.36
CA THR A 121 15.20 19.37 42.53
C THR A 121 13.75 18.89 42.66
N SER A 122 13.15 19.00 43.85
CA SER A 122 11.73 18.68 44.07
C SER A 122 10.80 19.66 43.35
N GLN A 123 11.12 20.96 43.38
CA GLN A 123 10.39 22.00 42.65
C GLN A 123 10.51 21.83 41.13
N LEU A 124 11.70 21.50 40.62
CA LEU A 124 11.93 21.19 39.21
C LEU A 124 11.12 19.97 38.75
N LEU A 125 11.14 18.87 39.51
CA LEU A 125 10.35 17.68 39.21
C LEU A 125 8.84 17.95 39.27
N ALA A 126 8.37 18.81 40.17
CA ALA A 126 6.97 19.23 40.21
C ALA A 126 6.59 20.08 38.98
N ALA A 127 7.49 20.97 38.52
CA ALA A 127 7.30 21.76 37.32
C ALA A 127 7.30 20.89 36.05
N GLU A 128 8.23 19.93 35.95
CA GLU A 128 8.31 18.94 34.86
C GLU A 128 7.01 18.13 34.77
N ASN A 129 6.51 17.60 35.89
CA ASN A 129 5.24 16.88 35.93
C ASN A 129 4.05 17.75 35.48
N LYS A 130 4.04 19.04 35.82
CA LYS A 130 3.02 19.99 35.36
C LYS A 130 3.11 20.23 33.85
N CYS A 131 4.31 20.35 33.29
CA CYS A 131 4.55 20.45 31.85
C CYS A 131 4.08 19.18 31.13
N ASN A 132 4.48 18.00 31.60
CA ASN A 132 4.08 16.70 31.07
C ASN A 132 2.55 16.50 31.05
N LEU A 133 1.83 17.04 32.04
CA LEU A 133 0.36 17.02 32.06
C LEU A 133 -0.24 17.95 30.98
N LEU A 134 0.29 19.16 30.84
CA LEU A 134 -0.15 20.12 29.83
C LEU A 134 0.14 19.62 28.41
N GLU A 135 1.28 18.97 28.18
CA GLU A 135 1.61 18.33 26.90
C GLU A 135 0.61 17.24 26.54
N LYS A 136 0.24 16.36 27.49
CA LYS A 136 -0.81 15.35 27.29
C LYS A 136 -2.17 15.98 26.96
N GLN A 137 -2.52 17.08 27.62
CA GLN A 137 -3.77 17.81 27.33
C GLN A 137 -3.73 18.46 25.94
N LEU A 138 -2.62 19.06 25.54
CA LEU A 138 -2.44 19.63 24.21
C LEU A 138 -2.50 18.55 23.12
N GLU A 139 -1.92 17.37 23.36
CA GLU A 139 -1.99 16.27 22.39
C GLU A 139 -3.40 15.69 22.28
N TYR A 140 -4.13 15.57 23.40
CA TYR A 140 -5.56 15.24 23.35
C TYR A 140 -6.36 16.27 22.54
N MET A 141 -6.13 17.58 22.74
CA MET A 141 -6.78 18.63 21.96
C MET A 141 -6.42 18.58 20.47
N ARG A 142 -5.15 18.35 20.13
CA ARG A 142 -4.72 18.13 18.73
C ARG A 142 -5.46 16.94 18.11
N ASN A 143 -5.59 15.84 18.84
CA ASN A 143 -6.29 14.65 18.35
C ASN A 143 -7.80 14.86 18.18
N MET A 144 -8.45 15.62 19.05
CA MET A 144 -9.85 16.05 18.82
C MET A 144 -9.98 16.94 17.57
N ILE A 145 -9.05 17.88 17.35
CA ILE A 145 -9.05 18.75 16.17
C ILE A 145 -8.84 17.91 14.90
N LYS A 146 -7.83 17.03 14.87
CA LYS A 146 -7.59 16.06 13.78
C LYS A 146 -8.88 15.26 13.48
N HIS A 147 -9.58 14.78 14.51
CA HIS A 147 -10.85 14.04 14.33
C HIS A 147 -11.96 14.90 13.72
N ALA A 148 -12.21 16.10 14.27
CA ALA A 148 -13.23 17.01 13.77
C ALA A 148 -12.94 17.48 12.33
N GLU A 149 -11.66 17.66 11.97
CA GLU A 149 -11.23 17.94 10.60
C GLU A 149 -11.49 16.75 9.66
N MET A 150 -11.17 15.53 10.06
CA MET A 150 -11.49 14.31 9.29
C MET A 150 -13.00 14.10 9.11
N GLU A 151 -13.81 14.33 10.14
CA GLU A 151 -15.27 14.26 10.03
C GLU A 151 -15.80 15.33 9.08
N ARG A 152 -15.30 16.56 9.18
CA ARG A 152 -15.64 17.66 8.26
C ARG A 152 -15.29 17.33 6.81
N THR A 153 -14.10 16.79 6.54
CA THR A 153 -13.72 16.40 5.17
C THR A 153 -14.55 15.23 4.67
N SER A 154 -14.84 14.22 5.50
CA SER A 154 -15.71 13.09 5.12
C SER A 154 -17.15 13.54 4.80
N VAL A 155 -17.72 14.46 5.58
CA VAL A 155 -19.05 15.04 5.30
C VAL A 155 -19.04 15.85 4.00
N LEU A 156 -17.99 16.65 3.76
CA LEU A 156 -17.85 17.42 2.52
C LEU A 156 -17.70 16.51 1.29
N GLU A 157 -16.89 15.45 1.37
CA GLU A 157 -16.71 14.47 0.30
C GLU A 157 -18.01 13.71 -0.01
N LYS A 158 -18.78 13.32 1.03
CA LYS A 158 -20.12 12.74 0.86
C LYS A 158 -21.06 13.71 0.17
N GLN A 159 -21.08 14.98 0.56
CA GLN A 159 -21.90 16.01 -0.10
C GLN A 159 -21.55 16.17 -1.58
N VAL A 160 -20.26 16.27 -1.92
CA VAL A 160 -19.77 16.37 -3.32
C VAL A 160 -20.06 15.08 -4.12
N SER A 161 -20.11 13.93 -3.47
CA SER A 161 -20.44 12.65 -4.12
C SER A 161 -21.95 12.55 -4.40
N LEU A 162 -22.80 12.90 -3.44
CA LEU A 162 -24.26 12.99 -3.63
C LEU A 162 -24.65 14.04 -4.67
N GLU A 163 -23.93 15.17 -4.74
CA GLU A 163 -24.18 16.18 -5.77
C GLU A 163 -23.81 15.67 -7.18
N ARG A 164 -22.70 14.94 -7.33
CA ARG A 164 -22.33 14.28 -8.60
C ARG A 164 -23.32 13.19 -9.01
N GLU A 165 -23.82 12.40 -8.05
CA GLU A 165 -24.86 11.40 -8.30
C GLU A 165 -26.17 12.07 -8.76
N ARG A 166 -26.62 13.12 -8.05
CA ARG A 166 -27.79 13.91 -8.45
C ARG A 166 -27.62 14.55 -9.83
N GLN A 167 -26.44 15.05 -10.18
CA GLN A 167 -26.16 15.57 -11.53
C GLN A 167 -26.21 14.44 -12.57
N HIS A 168 -25.68 13.26 -12.26
CA HIS A 168 -25.76 12.10 -13.16
C HIS A 168 -27.21 11.69 -13.42
N ASP A 169 -28.01 11.51 -12.37
CA ASP A 169 -29.44 11.21 -12.47
C ASP A 169 -30.19 12.27 -13.27
N GLN A 170 -29.90 13.55 -13.05
CA GLN A 170 -30.48 14.64 -13.82
C GLN A 170 -30.14 14.55 -15.31
N THR A 171 -28.87 14.28 -15.67
CA THR A 171 -28.47 14.08 -17.08
C THR A 171 -29.10 12.83 -17.70
N HIS A 172 -29.26 11.76 -16.92
CA HIS A 172 -29.90 10.53 -17.38
C HIS A 172 -31.40 10.74 -17.65
N VAL A 173 -32.13 11.41 -16.75
CA VAL A 173 -33.54 11.78 -16.95
C VAL A 173 -33.68 12.70 -18.16
N GLN A 174 -32.79 13.68 -18.33
CA GLN A 174 -32.82 14.59 -19.48
C GLN A 174 -32.62 13.84 -20.81
N SER A 175 -31.68 12.89 -20.88
CA SER A 175 -31.49 12.03 -22.06
C SER A 175 -32.69 11.11 -22.33
N GLN A 176 -33.40 10.65 -21.29
CA GLN A 176 -34.65 9.89 -21.46
C GLN A 176 -35.77 10.76 -22.03
N LEU A 177 -35.90 12.03 -21.60
CA LEU A 177 -36.87 12.98 -22.15
C LEU A 177 -36.59 13.28 -23.63
N GLU A 178 -35.33 13.58 -24.00
CA GLU A 178 -34.94 13.77 -25.42
C GLU A 178 -35.30 12.56 -26.30
N LYS A 179 -35.17 11.35 -25.75
CA LYS A 179 -35.57 10.12 -26.45
C LYS A 179 -37.09 9.98 -26.59
N LEU A 180 -37.87 10.44 -25.61
CA LEU A 180 -39.33 10.47 -25.69
C LEU A 180 -39.79 11.50 -26.73
N ASP A 181 -39.22 12.70 -26.75
CA ASP A 181 -39.51 13.73 -27.75
C ASP A 181 -39.28 13.23 -29.19
N LEU A 182 -38.18 12.50 -29.42
CA LEU A 182 -37.90 11.87 -30.72
C LEU A 182 -38.92 10.78 -31.10
N LEU A 183 -39.39 9.99 -30.13
CA LEU A 183 -40.43 9.00 -30.35
C LEU A 183 -41.80 9.65 -30.62
N GLU A 184 -42.12 10.74 -29.95
CA GLU A 184 -43.33 11.53 -30.20
C GLU A 184 -43.30 12.17 -31.61
N GLN A 185 -42.15 12.70 -32.05
CA GLN A 185 -41.98 13.22 -33.40
C GLN A 185 -42.18 12.15 -34.48
N GLU A 186 -41.58 10.97 -34.34
CA GLU A 186 -41.78 9.88 -35.30
C GLU A 186 -43.20 9.28 -35.22
N TYR A 187 -43.83 9.25 -34.04
CA TYR A 187 -45.25 8.87 -33.90
C TYR A 187 -46.17 9.86 -34.63
N ASN A 188 -45.98 11.16 -34.44
CA ASN A 188 -46.77 12.20 -35.12
C ASN A 188 -46.60 12.13 -36.64
N LYS A 189 -45.36 11.94 -37.11
CA LYS A 189 -45.03 11.73 -38.53
C LYS A 189 -45.70 10.47 -39.09
N LEU A 190 -45.66 9.34 -38.37
CA LEU A 190 -46.34 8.11 -38.76
C LEU A 190 -47.86 8.31 -38.85
N THR A 191 -48.46 9.00 -37.87
CA THR A 191 -49.88 9.36 -37.83
C THR A 191 -50.29 10.20 -39.05
N THR A 192 -49.51 11.22 -39.44
CA THR A 192 -49.80 12.00 -40.66
C THR A 192 -49.69 11.16 -41.93
N MET A 193 -48.72 10.25 -42.01
CA MET A 193 -48.56 9.32 -43.13
C MET A 193 -49.69 8.29 -43.21
N GLN A 194 -50.18 7.79 -42.07
CA GLN A 194 -51.35 6.93 -41.97
C GLN A 194 -52.61 7.65 -42.47
N ALA A 195 -52.88 8.86 -41.98
CA ALA A 195 -54.05 9.65 -42.41
C ALA A 195 -54.04 9.95 -43.93
N LEU A 196 -52.86 10.20 -44.51
CA LEU A 196 -52.70 10.36 -45.96
C LEU A 196 -52.95 9.04 -46.73
N ALA A 197 -52.52 7.90 -46.18
CA ALA A 197 -52.78 6.58 -46.76
C ALA A 197 -54.27 6.22 -46.69
N GLU A 198 -54.94 6.47 -45.56
CA GLU A 198 -56.38 6.25 -45.36
C GLU A 198 -57.21 7.08 -46.34
N LYS A 199 -56.91 8.39 -46.46
CA LYS A 199 -57.57 9.24 -47.46
C LYS A 199 -57.39 8.69 -48.89
N LYS A 200 -56.19 8.24 -49.23
CA LYS A 200 -55.91 7.67 -50.55
C LYS A 200 -56.63 6.33 -50.78
N MET A 201 -56.84 5.52 -49.75
CA MET A 201 -57.67 4.31 -49.84
C MET A 201 -59.13 4.69 -50.14
N GLN A 202 -59.71 5.64 -49.40
CA GLN A 202 -61.08 6.13 -49.64
C GLN A 202 -61.26 6.69 -51.07
N GLU A 203 -60.28 7.44 -51.58
CA GLU A 203 -60.29 7.93 -52.98
C GLU A 203 -60.23 6.81 -54.03
N LEU A 204 -59.57 5.68 -53.73
CA LEU A 204 -59.49 4.51 -54.60
C LEU A 204 -60.76 3.66 -54.51
N GLU A 205 -61.34 3.50 -53.33
CA GLU A 205 -62.62 2.81 -53.10
C GLU A 205 -63.77 3.53 -53.83
N ALA A 206 -63.82 4.87 -53.77
CA ALA A 206 -64.80 5.66 -54.51
C ALA A 206 -64.70 5.45 -56.03
N LYS A 207 -63.47 5.48 -56.59
CA LYS A 207 -63.22 5.22 -58.01
C LYS A 207 -63.56 3.79 -58.42
N LEU A 208 -63.31 2.81 -57.54
CA LEU A 208 -63.65 1.42 -57.79
C LEU A 208 -65.17 1.21 -57.85
N HIS A 209 -65.93 1.87 -56.97
CA HIS A 209 -67.40 1.86 -57.04
C HIS A 209 -67.95 2.55 -58.29
N GLU A 210 -67.34 3.65 -58.74
CA GLU A 210 -67.71 4.32 -59.99
C GLU A 210 -67.47 3.39 -61.21
N GLU A 211 -66.30 2.77 -61.29
CA GLU A 211 -65.92 1.83 -62.36
C GLU A 211 -66.82 0.57 -62.36
N GLU A 212 -67.22 0.08 -61.18
CA GLU A 212 -68.19 -1.00 -61.04
C GLU A 212 -69.58 -0.61 -61.55
N GLN A 213 -70.04 0.62 -61.27
CA GLN A 213 -71.30 1.13 -61.84
C GLN A 213 -71.23 1.29 -63.36
N GLU A 214 -70.12 1.79 -63.91
CA GLU A 214 -69.93 1.87 -65.35
C GLU A 214 -69.92 0.49 -66.00
N ARG A 215 -69.22 -0.49 -65.42
CA ARG A 215 -69.29 -1.90 -65.86
C ARG A 215 -70.72 -2.43 -65.85
N LYS A 216 -71.50 -2.18 -64.80
CA LYS A 216 -72.93 -2.58 -64.73
C LYS A 216 -73.76 -1.92 -65.85
N ARG A 217 -73.56 -0.62 -66.13
CA ARG A 217 -74.22 0.08 -67.24
C ARG A 217 -73.83 -0.50 -68.60
N MET A 218 -72.55 -0.80 -68.82
CA MET A 218 -72.06 -1.43 -70.06
C MET A 218 -72.60 -2.85 -70.22
N GLN A 219 -72.65 -3.64 -69.14
CA GLN A 219 -73.20 -4.99 -69.15
C GLN A 219 -74.71 -4.97 -69.46
N ALA A 220 -75.46 -4.02 -68.91
CA ALA A 220 -76.88 -3.83 -69.24
C ALA A 220 -77.07 -3.49 -70.73
N LYS A 221 -76.29 -2.56 -71.29
CA LYS A 221 -76.31 -2.25 -72.73
C LYS A 221 -75.92 -3.44 -73.60
N ALA A 222 -74.93 -4.23 -73.18
CA ALA A 222 -74.51 -5.43 -73.90
C ALA A 222 -75.61 -6.51 -73.88
N ALA A 223 -76.30 -6.69 -72.76
CA ALA A 223 -77.44 -7.61 -72.64
C ALA A 223 -78.66 -7.13 -73.44
N GLU A 224 -78.94 -5.83 -73.47
CA GLU A 224 -79.96 -5.22 -74.32
C GLU A 224 -79.66 -5.46 -75.81
N LEU A 225 -78.43 -5.21 -76.24
CA LEU A 225 -77.98 -5.49 -77.61
C LEU A 225 -78.05 -6.99 -77.93
N GLN A 226 -77.64 -7.87 -77.02
CA GLN A 226 -77.77 -9.33 -77.21
C GLN A 226 -79.24 -9.75 -77.33
N THR A 227 -80.12 -9.22 -76.49
CA THR A 227 -81.56 -9.48 -76.56
C THR A 227 -82.15 -8.97 -77.88
N GLY A 228 -81.74 -7.77 -78.34
CA GLY A 228 -82.09 -7.23 -79.64
C GLY A 228 -81.58 -8.06 -80.82
N LEU A 229 -80.38 -8.64 -80.72
CA LEU A 229 -79.85 -9.56 -81.73
C LEU A 229 -80.59 -10.91 -81.73
N GLU A 230 -80.96 -11.45 -80.57
CA GLU A 230 -81.79 -12.66 -80.45
C GLU A 230 -83.20 -12.45 -81.01
N THR A 231 -83.85 -11.31 -80.73
CA THR A 231 -85.17 -11.00 -81.33
C THR A 231 -85.07 -10.79 -82.84
N ASN A 232 -84.01 -10.12 -83.33
CA ASN A 232 -83.73 -10.05 -84.76
C ASN A 232 -83.47 -11.44 -85.36
N ARG A 233 -82.73 -12.33 -84.68
CA ARG A 233 -82.50 -13.71 -85.15
C ARG A 233 -83.82 -14.47 -85.25
N LEU A 234 -84.70 -14.38 -84.25
CA LEU A 234 -86.03 -14.99 -84.29
C LEU A 234 -86.86 -14.47 -85.49
N ILE A 235 -86.82 -13.17 -85.79
CA ILE A 235 -87.49 -12.58 -86.98
C ILE A 235 -86.92 -13.13 -88.31
N PHE A 236 -85.65 -13.55 -88.35
CA PHE A 236 -85.03 -14.20 -89.51
C PHE A 236 -85.23 -15.73 -89.52
N GLU A 237 -85.28 -16.39 -88.37
CA GLU A 237 -85.54 -17.83 -88.21
C GLU A 237 -87.02 -18.16 -88.50
N ASP A 238 -87.96 -17.29 -88.15
CA ASP A 238 -89.38 -17.38 -88.58
C ASP A 238 -89.56 -17.31 -90.11
N LYS A 239 -88.49 -17.01 -90.86
CA LYS A 239 -88.46 -17.02 -92.34
C LYS A 239 -87.63 -18.17 -92.95
N ALA A 240 -87.02 -19.05 -92.14
CA ALA A 240 -86.13 -20.10 -92.63
C ALA A 240 -86.21 -21.42 -91.85
N THR A 241 -86.47 -22.53 -92.56
CA THR A 241 -86.52 -23.89 -92.00
C THR A 241 -85.13 -24.50 -91.74
N PRO A 242 -85.00 -25.50 -90.84
CA PRO A 242 -83.73 -25.79 -90.17
C PRO A 242 -82.89 -26.92 -90.79
N HIS A 243 -81.55 -26.84 -90.66
CA HIS A 243 -80.65 -28.00 -90.79
C HIS A 243 -79.36 -27.83 -89.95
N VAL A 244 -78.93 -28.91 -89.29
CA VAL A 244 -77.76 -28.99 -88.38
C VAL A 244 -77.02 -30.30 -88.69
N PRO A 245 -75.69 -30.34 -88.96
CA PRO A 245 -74.74 -30.84 -87.93
C PRO A 245 -73.21 -30.49 -88.07
N ASN A 246 -72.43 -31.01 -87.11
CA ASN A 246 -71.06 -31.58 -87.23
C ASN A 246 -69.77 -30.79 -86.87
N ALA A 247 -69.37 -30.95 -85.60
CA ALA A 247 -68.22 -31.73 -85.13
C ALA A 247 -66.92 -31.91 -85.98
N ARG A 248 -65.74 -31.64 -85.36
CA ARG A 248 -64.68 -32.65 -85.02
C ARG A 248 -63.37 -32.06 -84.45
N ARG A 249 -63.00 -32.55 -83.25
CA ARG A 249 -61.67 -33.04 -82.75
C ARG A 249 -60.37 -32.76 -83.57
N ILE A 250 -59.23 -32.50 -82.88
CA ILE A 250 -58.03 -33.41 -82.77
C ILE A 250 -56.77 -32.81 -82.02
N LYS A 251 -56.36 -33.52 -80.95
CA LYS A 251 -55.01 -33.89 -80.40
C LYS A 251 -53.77 -32.93 -80.30
N LYS A 252 -53.24 -32.89 -79.06
CA LYS A 252 -51.84 -33.05 -78.54
C LYS A 252 -50.79 -33.60 -79.56
N LYS A 253 -49.44 -33.42 -79.47
CA LYS A 253 -48.55 -33.60 -78.28
C LYS A 253 -47.03 -33.29 -78.59
N LYS A 254 -46.28 -32.74 -77.62
CA LYS A 254 -44.84 -32.93 -77.23
C LYS A 254 -43.63 -32.99 -78.23
N SER A 255 -42.73 -32.00 -78.06
CA SER A 255 -41.32 -32.05 -77.55
C SER A 255 -40.18 -32.88 -78.18
N LYS A 256 -38.99 -32.23 -78.32
CA LYS A 256 -37.60 -32.64 -77.93
C LYS A 256 -36.59 -31.56 -78.44
N PRO A 257 -35.25 -31.63 -78.20
CA PRO A 257 -34.48 -31.77 -76.94
C PRO A 257 -33.41 -30.62 -76.79
N PRO A 258 -32.51 -30.59 -75.78
CA PRO A 258 -31.55 -29.48 -75.60
C PRO A 258 -30.17 -29.70 -76.27
N GLU A 259 -29.50 -28.62 -76.69
CA GLU A 259 -28.16 -28.65 -77.30
C GLU A 259 -27.06 -27.99 -76.44
N LYS A 260 -25.95 -28.72 -76.34
CA LYS A 260 -24.53 -28.32 -76.35
C LYS A 260 -23.99 -27.25 -75.38
N LYS A 261 -22.99 -27.72 -74.62
CA LYS A 261 -22.00 -26.95 -73.85
C LYS A 261 -21.13 -26.10 -74.79
N SER A 262 -20.72 -24.91 -74.33
CA SER A 262 -19.56 -24.20 -74.85
C SER A 262 -18.65 -23.79 -73.69
N SER A 263 -17.38 -24.19 -73.75
CA SER A 263 -16.35 -23.87 -72.77
C SER A 263 -15.48 -22.73 -73.28
N ARG A 264 -15.34 -21.64 -72.52
CA ARG A 264 -14.33 -20.61 -72.82
C ARG A 264 -13.72 -20.00 -71.55
N ASN A 265 -12.47 -20.41 -71.32
CA ASN A 265 -11.35 -19.70 -70.69
C ASN A 265 -11.55 -18.98 -69.35
N TYR A 266 -10.87 -19.53 -68.34
CA TYR A 266 -10.49 -18.86 -67.11
C TYR A 266 -9.65 -17.60 -67.42
N PHE A 267 -10.12 -16.43 -66.96
CA PHE A 267 -9.25 -15.31 -66.64
C PHE A 267 -9.01 -15.29 -65.13
N GLY A 268 -7.80 -15.63 -64.72
CA GLY A 268 -7.41 -15.59 -63.31
C GLY A 268 -7.13 -14.15 -62.85
N ALA A 269 -8.12 -13.50 -62.24
CA ALA A 269 -7.95 -12.38 -61.31
C ALA A 269 -9.25 -12.09 -60.55
N GLN A 270 -9.27 -12.34 -59.24
CA GLN A 270 -10.25 -11.74 -58.32
C GLN A 270 -9.99 -10.23 -58.24
N PRO A 271 -11.03 -9.40 -58.11
CA PRO A 271 -11.23 -8.81 -56.78
C PRO A 271 -12.69 -8.70 -56.33
N HIS A 272 -12.81 -8.52 -55.01
CA HIS A 272 -14.00 -8.14 -54.25
C HIS A 272 -14.92 -7.15 -54.99
N TYR A 273 -16.23 -7.47 -55.03
CA TYR A 273 -17.29 -6.68 -55.67
C TYR A 273 -17.01 -6.24 -57.12
N ARG A 274 -16.56 -7.17 -57.99
CA ARG A 274 -16.59 -6.96 -59.44
C ARG A 274 -18.04 -6.89 -59.95
N LEU A 275 -18.55 -5.68 -60.10
CA LEU A 275 -19.78 -5.43 -60.86
C LEU A 275 -19.51 -5.68 -62.35
N CYS A 276 -20.31 -6.52 -62.98
CA CYS A 276 -20.27 -6.75 -64.41
C CYS A 276 -20.82 -5.50 -65.13
N LEU A 277 -19.98 -4.80 -65.89
CA LEU A 277 -20.41 -3.63 -66.66
C LEU A 277 -21.45 -3.96 -67.75
N GLY A 278 -21.62 -5.24 -68.10
CA GLY A 278 -22.70 -5.71 -68.98
C GLY A 278 -24.05 -5.91 -68.26
N ASP A 279 -24.08 -5.96 -66.93
CA ASP A 279 -25.29 -6.10 -66.11
C ASP A 279 -25.78 -4.73 -65.58
N MET A 280 -25.01 -3.65 -65.80
CA MET A 280 -25.50 -2.29 -65.56
C MET A 280 -26.48 -1.88 -66.67
N PRO A 281 -27.66 -1.34 -66.34
CA PRO A 281 -28.53 -0.73 -67.34
C PRO A 281 -27.79 0.43 -68.01
N PHE A 282 -27.80 0.50 -69.34
CA PHE A 282 -27.28 1.67 -70.04
C PHE A 282 -28.21 2.85 -69.73
N VAL A 283 -27.67 3.92 -69.12
CA VAL A 283 -28.43 5.14 -68.81
C VAL A 283 -28.00 6.23 -69.78
N ALA A 284 -28.57 6.21 -70.97
CA ALA A 284 -28.48 7.33 -71.92
C ALA A 284 -29.63 8.32 -71.66
N GLY A 285 -29.36 9.34 -70.85
CA GLY A 285 -30.34 10.40 -70.57
C GLY A 285 -29.68 11.65 -70.02
N LYS A 286 -30.06 12.83 -70.54
CA LYS A 286 -29.74 14.12 -69.93
C LYS A 286 -30.83 14.46 -68.92
N SER A 287 -30.47 14.73 -67.67
CA SER A 287 -31.43 15.20 -66.67
C SER A 287 -32.02 16.54 -67.11
N THR A 288 -33.34 16.67 -67.03
CA THR A 288 -34.08 17.93 -67.28
C THR A 288 -34.34 18.72 -66.00
N SER A 289 -33.61 18.43 -64.90
CA SER A 289 -33.68 19.16 -63.63
C SER A 289 -32.29 19.35 -62.99
N PRO A 290 -32.00 20.50 -62.33
CA PRO A 290 -30.67 20.80 -61.77
C PRO A 290 -30.23 19.95 -60.56
N SER A 291 -31.10 19.11 -59.99
CA SER A 291 -30.84 18.39 -58.75
C SER A 291 -30.74 16.87 -58.95
N HIS A 292 -29.59 16.30 -58.58
CA HIS A 292 -29.21 14.88 -58.68
C HIS A 292 -29.19 14.25 -60.09
N ALA A 293 -28.03 14.31 -60.74
CA ALA A 293 -27.73 13.42 -61.86
C ALA A 293 -27.59 11.95 -61.40
N VAL A 294 -28.45 11.06 -61.88
CA VAL A 294 -28.44 9.61 -61.54
C VAL A 294 -27.07 8.96 -61.82
N VAL A 295 -26.37 9.40 -62.88
CA VAL A 295 -25.01 8.95 -63.21
C VAL A 295 -24.01 9.29 -62.10
N ALA A 296 -24.13 10.46 -61.46
CA ALA A 296 -23.26 10.86 -60.34
C ALA A 296 -23.56 10.02 -59.08
N ASN A 297 -24.84 9.71 -58.81
CA ASN A 297 -25.20 8.83 -57.70
C ASN A 297 -24.65 7.40 -57.90
N VAL A 298 -24.71 6.86 -59.12
CA VAL A 298 -24.07 5.57 -59.47
C VAL A 298 -22.55 5.65 -59.30
N GLN A 299 -21.90 6.69 -59.82
CA GLN A 299 -20.44 6.86 -59.69
C GLN A 299 -20.00 7.02 -58.23
N LEU A 300 -20.77 7.72 -57.40
CA LEU A 300 -20.52 7.86 -55.96
C LEU A 300 -20.66 6.53 -55.22
N VAL A 301 -21.71 5.76 -55.51
CA VAL A 301 -21.89 4.40 -54.95
C VAL A 301 -20.74 3.49 -55.38
N LEU A 302 -20.33 3.52 -56.65
CA LEU A 302 -19.16 2.80 -57.14
C LEU A 302 -17.86 3.25 -56.45
N HIS A 303 -17.71 4.54 -56.16
CA HIS A 303 -16.56 5.11 -55.45
C HIS A 303 -16.50 4.61 -53.99
N LEU A 304 -17.62 4.65 -53.27
CA LEU A 304 -17.76 4.13 -51.91
C LEU A 304 -17.51 2.60 -51.88
N MET A 305 -18.10 1.85 -52.81
CA MET A 305 -17.84 0.42 -52.99
C MET A 305 -16.38 0.11 -53.38
N LYS A 306 -15.62 1.08 -53.92
CA LYS A 306 -14.20 0.93 -54.23
C LYS A 306 -13.27 1.31 -53.06
N GLN A 307 -13.71 2.21 -52.18
CA GLN A 307 -12.94 2.73 -51.04
C GLN A 307 -13.22 2.05 -49.69
N HIS A 308 -14.22 1.15 -49.60
CA HIS A 308 -14.58 0.48 -48.35
C HIS A 308 -13.39 -0.21 -47.64
N SER A 309 -13.40 -0.21 -46.31
CA SER A 309 -12.39 -0.92 -45.51
C SER A 309 -12.57 -2.43 -45.62
N LYS A 310 -11.57 -3.11 -46.19
CA LYS A 310 -11.55 -4.58 -46.36
C LYS A 310 -11.62 -5.36 -45.04
N ALA A 311 -11.31 -4.73 -43.92
CA ALA A 311 -11.41 -5.32 -42.58
C ALA A 311 -12.86 -5.52 -42.10
N LEU A 312 -13.83 -4.86 -42.74
CA LEU A 312 -15.26 -4.97 -42.42
C LEU A 312 -16.01 -5.95 -43.35
N CYS A 313 -15.29 -6.58 -44.30
CA CYS A 313 -15.89 -7.52 -45.25
C CYS A 313 -16.02 -8.92 -44.66
N ASN A 314 -17.10 -9.61 -45.02
CA ASN A 314 -17.34 -10.98 -44.56
C ASN A 314 -16.30 -11.94 -45.17
N ASP A 315 -15.59 -12.66 -44.31
CA ASP A 315 -14.42 -13.50 -44.65
C ASP A 315 -14.74 -14.59 -45.71
N ARG A 316 -16.01 -14.97 -45.82
CA ARG A 316 -16.54 -15.90 -46.84
C ARG A 316 -16.55 -15.35 -48.26
N VAL A 317 -16.47 -14.03 -48.44
CA VAL A 317 -16.48 -13.36 -49.75
C VAL A 317 -15.04 -13.07 -50.23
N ILE A 318 -14.10 -12.88 -49.30
CA ILE A 318 -12.67 -12.71 -49.60
C ILE A 318 -12.05 -14.05 -50.05
N ASN A 319 -12.43 -15.15 -49.41
CA ASN A 319 -11.80 -16.46 -49.61
C ASN A 319 -12.57 -17.33 -50.63
N SER A 320 -12.08 -17.38 -51.87
CA SER A 320 -12.64 -18.23 -52.93
C SER A 320 -12.33 -19.72 -52.72
N ILE A 321 -13.21 -20.43 -52.01
CA ILE A 321 -13.23 -21.90 -51.96
C ILE A 321 -14.49 -22.40 -52.67
N PRO A 322 -14.38 -23.11 -53.81
CA PRO A 322 -15.55 -23.69 -54.49
C PRO A 322 -16.30 -24.68 -53.59
N LEU A 323 -17.62 -24.53 -53.51
CA LEU A 323 -18.49 -25.38 -52.68
C LEU A 323 -18.73 -26.75 -53.34
N ALA A 324 -17.70 -27.60 -53.37
CA ALA A 324 -17.82 -29.00 -53.75
C ALA A 324 -16.90 -29.85 -52.86
N LYS A 325 -17.51 -30.60 -51.92
CA LYS A 325 -16.88 -31.45 -50.90
C LYS A 325 -15.93 -30.73 -49.94
N GLN A 326 -16.40 -30.47 -48.73
CA GLN A 326 -15.50 -30.27 -47.58
C GLN A 326 -15.90 -31.16 -46.40
N VAL A 327 -15.12 -32.23 -46.22
CA VAL A 327 -14.97 -32.93 -44.94
C VAL A 327 -13.50 -32.74 -44.54
N SER A 328 -13.30 -32.10 -43.38
CA SER A 328 -12.07 -31.98 -42.58
C SER A 328 -10.73 -32.52 -43.16
N SER A 329 -9.73 -31.63 -43.35
CA SER A 329 -8.65 -31.46 -42.34
C SER A 329 -7.46 -30.59 -42.80
N ARG A 330 -6.86 -29.88 -41.82
CA ARG A 330 -5.46 -29.35 -41.72
C ARG A 330 -4.88 -28.38 -42.79
N GLY A 331 -4.03 -27.46 -42.33
CA GLY A 331 -3.24 -26.52 -43.16
C GLY A 331 -1.84 -27.05 -43.54
N GLY A 332 -0.89 -26.25 -44.06
CA GLY A 332 -0.90 -24.81 -44.38
C GLY A 332 0.49 -24.29 -44.85
N LYS A 333 0.64 -22.96 -45.09
CA LYS A 333 1.87 -22.19 -45.47
C LYS A 333 2.51 -22.58 -46.84
N SER A 334 3.04 -21.68 -47.70
CA SER A 334 3.96 -20.55 -47.44
C SER A 334 4.16 -19.60 -48.65
N LYS A 335 4.50 -18.30 -48.39
CA LYS A 335 5.23 -17.29 -49.23
C LYS A 335 4.53 -16.84 -50.55
N LYS A 336 4.52 -15.56 -50.93
CA LYS A 336 5.59 -14.52 -50.86
C LYS A 336 5.03 -13.09 -50.66
N LEU A 337 5.91 -12.21 -50.14
CA LEU A 337 5.93 -10.72 -50.04
C LEU A 337 5.03 -9.92 -51.02
N SER A 338 4.50 -8.71 -50.72
CA SER A 338 4.72 -7.79 -49.57
C SER A 338 3.61 -6.73 -49.42
N VAL A 339 2.85 -6.77 -48.32
CA VAL A 339 2.41 -5.61 -47.51
C VAL A 339 2.38 -6.14 -46.07
N THR A 340 2.97 -5.42 -45.12
CA THR A 340 3.21 -5.90 -43.75
C THR A 340 1.89 -6.21 -43.02
N PRO A 341 1.59 -7.47 -42.67
CA PRO A 341 0.54 -7.76 -41.70
C PRO A 341 1.08 -7.43 -40.30
N PRO A 342 0.24 -7.04 -39.32
CA PRO A 342 0.67 -7.00 -37.93
C PRO A 342 1.10 -8.41 -37.54
N SER A 343 2.41 -8.58 -37.35
CA SER A 343 2.96 -9.88 -36.98
C SER A 343 2.44 -10.28 -35.60
N SER A 344 2.49 -11.58 -35.27
CA SER A 344 2.18 -12.05 -33.91
C SER A 344 3.13 -11.53 -32.81
N ASN A 345 4.06 -10.63 -33.16
CA ASN A 345 4.94 -9.94 -32.23
C ASN A 345 4.21 -8.79 -31.55
N GLY A 346 3.34 -8.04 -32.23
CA GLY A 346 2.68 -6.85 -31.65
C GLY A 346 1.97 -7.13 -30.33
N ILE A 347 1.19 -8.22 -30.25
CA ILE A 347 0.53 -8.64 -29.00
C ILE A 347 1.54 -9.07 -27.91
N ASN A 348 2.73 -9.56 -28.26
CA ASN A 348 3.76 -9.93 -27.27
C ASN A 348 4.60 -8.72 -26.85
N GLU A 349 4.79 -7.76 -27.75
CA GLU A 349 5.45 -6.48 -27.53
C GLU A 349 4.60 -5.62 -26.59
N GLU A 350 3.31 -5.47 -26.87
CA GLU A 350 2.30 -4.84 -26.01
C GLU A 350 2.20 -5.53 -24.63
N LEU A 351 2.20 -6.86 -24.56
CA LEU A 351 2.26 -7.58 -23.28
C LEU A 351 3.60 -7.41 -22.54
N SER A 352 4.68 -7.08 -23.23
CA SER A 352 6.00 -6.85 -22.63
C SER A 352 6.10 -5.43 -22.10
N GLU A 353 5.56 -4.45 -22.83
CA GLU A 353 5.37 -3.07 -22.38
C GLU A 353 4.47 -3.03 -21.13
N VAL A 354 3.31 -3.70 -21.15
CA VAL A 354 2.45 -3.86 -19.97
C VAL A 354 3.21 -4.52 -18.81
N LEU A 355 4.03 -5.55 -19.06
CA LEU A 355 4.84 -6.14 -18.00
C LEU A 355 5.92 -5.20 -17.45
N GLN A 356 6.49 -4.33 -18.28
CA GLN A 356 7.49 -3.37 -17.88
C GLN A 356 6.84 -2.35 -16.94
N THR A 357 5.75 -1.70 -17.35
CA THR A 357 5.00 -0.76 -16.51
C THR A 357 4.58 -1.38 -15.17
N LEU A 358 4.06 -2.61 -15.18
CA LEU A 358 3.69 -3.32 -13.95
C LEU A 358 4.89 -3.60 -13.02
N GLN A 359 6.09 -3.83 -13.58
CA GLN A 359 7.31 -4.05 -12.81
C GLN A 359 7.91 -2.74 -12.28
N ASP A 360 7.83 -1.66 -13.05
CA ASP A 360 8.29 -0.33 -12.64
C ASP A 360 7.41 0.20 -11.50
N GLU A 361 6.08 0.08 -11.61
CA GLU A 361 5.12 0.37 -10.54
C GLU A 361 5.39 -0.47 -9.27
N PHE A 362 5.67 -1.76 -9.42
CA PHE A 362 6.01 -2.64 -8.30
C PHE A 362 7.37 -2.27 -7.67
N GLY A 363 8.33 -1.83 -8.49
CA GLY A 363 9.62 -1.30 -8.04
C GLY A 363 9.46 -0.02 -7.22
N GLN A 364 8.62 0.92 -7.69
CA GLN A 364 8.29 2.13 -6.95
C GLN A 364 7.64 1.80 -5.60
N MET A 365 6.61 0.94 -5.57
CA MET A 365 5.99 0.51 -4.31
C MET A 365 6.99 -0.18 -3.37
N SER A 366 7.95 -0.94 -3.91
CA SER A 366 9.01 -1.59 -3.12
C SER A 366 10.01 -0.60 -2.52
N PHE A 367 10.25 0.53 -3.19
CA PHE A 367 11.04 1.64 -2.67
C PHE A 367 10.26 2.39 -1.59
N ASP A 368 9.00 2.74 -1.86
CA ASP A 368 8.11 3.43 -0.92
C ASP A 368 7.92 2.62 0.37
N HIS A 369 7.82 1.28 0.27
CA HIS A 369 7.75 0.36 1.41
C HIS A 369 9.01 0.44 2.29
N GLN A 370 10.21 0.46 1.69
CA GLN A 370 11.46 0.64 2.44
C GLN A 370 11.57 2.02 3.09
N GLN A 371 11.04 3.06 2.43
CA GLN A 371 11.06 4.43 2.96
C GLN A 371 10.06 4.60 4.12
N LEU A 372 8.84 4.06 4.01
CA LEU A 372 7.88 4.01 5.12
C LEU A 372 8.42 3.21 6.31
N ALA A 373 9.06 2.07 6.07
CA ALA A 373 9.67 1.26 7.13
C ALA A 373 10.76 2.02 7.91
N LYS A 374 11.58 2.85 7.24
CA LYS A 374 12.54 3.75 7.91
C LYS A 374 11.83 4.86 8.68
N LEU A 375 10.84 5.52 8.07
CA LEU A 375 10.06 6.57 8.73
C LEU A 375 9.39 6.05 10.02
N ILE A 376 8.88 4.82 10.04
CA ILE A 376 8.32 4.19 11.25
C ILE A 376 9.38 4.03 12.36
N GLN A 377 10.63 3.66 12.01
CA GLN A 377 11.72 3.59 12.98
C GLN A 377 12.12 4.97 13.51
N GLU A 378 12.29 5.94 12.62
CA GLU A 378 12.74 7.31 12.91
C GLU A 378 11.68 8.17 13.62
N SER A 379 10.40 7.78 13.56
CA SER A 379 9.30 8.53 14.18
C SER A 379 9.37 8.53 15.72
N PRO A 380 9.24 9.70 16.39
CA PRO A 380 9.30 9.78 17.84
C PRO A 380 7.95 9.53 18.54
N THR A 381 6.81 9.75 17.87
CA THR A 381 5.47 9.64 18.47
C THR A 381 4.74 8.36 18.04
N VAL A 382 4.11 7.68 18.99
CA VAL A 382 3.35 6.44 18.73
C VAL A 382 2.20 6.67 17.76
N GLU A 383 1.45 7.77 17.91
CA GLU A 383 0.32 8.10 17.02
C GLU A 383 0.71 8.35 15.57
N LEU A 384 1.99 8.62 15.29
CA LEU A 384 2.51 8.76 13.94
C LEU A 384 3.07 7.43 13.41
N LYS A 385 3.64 6.57 14.28
CA LYS A 385 3.96 5.17 13.93
C LYS A 385 2.71 4.41 13.52
N ASP A 386 1.66 4.43 14.34
CA ASP A 386 0.39 3.72 14.05
C ASP A 386 -0.18 4.11 12.66
N LYS A 387 -0.12 5.40 12.30
CA LYS A 387 -0.57 5.91 11.00
C LYS A 387 0.32 5.44 9.84
N LEU A 388 1.63 5.47 10.01
CA LEU A 388 2.57 4.98 9.00
C LEU A 388 2.51 3.46 8.84
N GLU A 389 2.27 2.72 9.92
CA GLU A 389 2.06 1.27 9.91
C GLU A 389 0.76 0.91 9.18
N CYS A 390 -0.33 1.66 9.38
CA CYS A 390 -1.55 1.52 8.58
C CYS A 390 -1.32 1.80 7.08
N GLU A 391 -0.54 2.83 6.72
CA GLU A 391 -0.20 3.09 5.31
C GLU A 391 0.75 2.03 4.73
N LEU A 392 1.67 1.49 5.54
CA LEU A 392 2.55 0.39 5.14
C LEU A 392 1.74 -0.90 4.86
N GLU A 393 0.77 -1.24 5.70
CA GLU A 393 -0.14 -2.37 5.50
C GLU A 393 -0.99 -2.18 4.23
N ALA A 394 -1.55 -0.98 4.04
CA ALA A 394 -2.27 -0.64 2.81
C ALA A 394 -1.37 -0.73 1.57
N LEU A 395 -0.11 -0.32 1.66
CA LEU A 395 0.88 -0.46 0.58
C LEU A 395 1.23 -1.93 0.31
N VAL A 396 1.38 -2.77 1.34
CA VAL A 396 1.60 -4.22 1.17
C VAL A 396 0.42 -4.85 0.42
N GLY A 397 -0.83 -4.53 0.77
CA GLY A 397 -2.01 -4.98 0.01
C GLY A 397 -1.99 -4.54 -1.46
N ARG A 398 -1.54 -3.32 -1.75
CA ARG A 398 -1.34 -2.83 -3.14
C ARG A 398 -0.21 -3.60 -3.86
N MET A 399 0.90 -3.87 -3.17
CA MET A 399 2.03 -4.65 -3.70
C MET A 399 1.61 -6.08 -4.03
N GLU A 400 0.85 -6.76 -3.17
CA GLU A 400 0.31 -8.10 -3.44
C GLU A 400 -0.64 -8.10 -4.65
N ALA A 401 -1.53 -7.11 -4.75
CA ALA A 401 -2.42 -6.96 -5.89
C ALA A 401 -1.64 -6.73 -7.20
N LYS A 402 -0.54 -5.97 -7.16
CA LYS A 402 0.35 -5.72 -8.31
C LYS A 402 1.19 -6.95 -8.66
N ALA A 403 1.75 -7.67 -7.68
CA ALA A 403 2.45 -8.94 -7.90
C ALA A 403 1.54 -10.01 -8.53
N ASN A 404 0.26 -10.04 -8.12
CA ASN A 404 -0.77 -10.88 -8.74
C ASN A 404 -1.05 -10.48 -10.20
N GLN A 405 -1.05 -9.18 -10.55
CA GLN A 405 -1.16 -8.72 -11.94
C GLN A 405 0.04 -9.17 -12.78
N ILE A 406 1.28 -8.92 -12.32
CA ILE A 406 2.52 -9.38 -12.97
C ILE A 406 2.46 -10.90 -13.22
N THR A 407 2.05 -11.66 -12.21
CA THR A 407 1.92 -13.12 -12.29
C THR A 407 0.87 -13.56 -13.32
N LYS A 408 -0.27 -12.87 -13.42
CA LYS A 408 -1.29 -13.14 -14.44
C LYS A 408 -0.76 -12.87 -15.85
N VAL A 409 -0.07 -11.75 -16.07
CA VAL A 409 0.47 -11.40 -17.40
C VAL A 409 1.61 -12.34 -17.81
N ARG A 410 2.57 -12.67 -16.90
CA ARG A 410 3.60 -13.70 -17.15
C ARG A 410 3.00 -15.08 -17.47
N LYS A 411 1.93 -15.48 -16.77
CA LYS A 411 1.18 -16.72 -17.09
C LYS A 411 0.53 -16.67 -18.48
N TYR A 412 0.06 -15.51 -18.94
CA TYR A 412 -0.53 -15.35 -20.27
C TYR A 412 0.53 -15.38 -21.38
N GLN A 413 1.66 -14.66 -21.21
CA GLN A 413 2.81 -14.75 -22.11
C GLN A 413 3.29 -16.20 -22.27
N ALA A 414 3.52 -16.92 -21.17
CA ALA A 414 3.92 -18.33 -21.20
C ALA A 414 2.90 -19.25 -21.91
N GLN A 415 1.60 -18.94 -21.83
CA GLN A 415 0.57 -19.64 -22.60
C GLN A 415 0.66 -19.35 -24.11
N LEU A 416 0.90 -18.10 -24.51
CA LEU A 416 1.10 -17.73 -25.91
C LEU A 416 2.36 -18.39 -26.49
N GLU A 417 3.47 -18.40 -25.74
CA GLU A 417 4.70 -19.09 -26.12
C GLU A 417 4.50 -20.60 -26.23
N LYS A 418 3.82 -21.23 -25.26
CA LYS A 418 3.47 -22.65 -25.34
C LYS A 418 2.61 -22.97 -26.56
N GLN A 419 1.66 -22.11 -26.92
CA GLN A 419 0.87 -22.25 -28.14
C GLN A 419 1.72 -22.08 -29.41
N LYS A 420 2.68 -21.13 -29.44
CA LYS A 420 3.65 -20.98 -30.54
C LYS A 420 4.51 -22.25 -30.68
N LEU A 421 5.05 -22.78 -29.57
CA LEU A 421 5.88 -23.98 -29.54
C LEU A 421 5.09 -25.24 -29.93
N GLU A 422 3.84 -25.38 -29.50
CA GLU A 422 2.97 -26.47 -29.92
C GLU A 422 2.62 -26.42 -31.41
N LYS A 423 2.39 -25.22 -31.97
CA LYS A 423 2.20 -25.03 -33.42
C LYS A 423 3.46 -25.47 -34.18
N GLN A 424 4.65 -25.04 -33.78
CA GLN A 424 5.92 -25.49 -34.36
C GLN A 424 6.14 -27.01 -34.22
N LYS A 425 5.90 -27.60 -33.04
CA LYS A 425 6.03 -29.05 -32.82
C LYS A 425 5.01 -29.87 -33.63
N LYS A 426 3.83 -29.32 -33.94
CA LYS A 426 2.83 -29.95 -34.83
C LYS A 426 3.27 -29.87 -36.30
N GLU A 427 3.92 -28.79 -36.72
CA GLU A 427 4.53 -28.67 -38.06
C GLU A 427 5.72 -29.64 -38.21
N LEU A 428 6.67 -29.66 -37.27
CA LEU A 428 7.82 -30.58 -37.29
C LEU A 428 7.42 -32.07 -37.27
N LYS A 429 6.34 -32.43 -36.56
CA LYS A 429 5.79 -33.81 -36.57
C LYS A 429 4.99 -34.16 -37.82
N ALA A 430 4.55 -33.19 -38.62
CA ALA A 430 3.97 -33.45 -39.93
C ALA A 430 5.06 -33.81 -40.95
N THR A 431 6.20 -33.11 -40.90
CA THR A 431 7.34 -33.35 -41.82
C THR A 431 8.08 -34.65 -41.51
N LYS A 432 8.15 -35.09 -40.24
CA LYS A 432 8.82 -36.33 -39.82
C LYS A 432 8.01 -37.62 -39.99
N LYS A 433 6.90 -37.60 -40.73
CA LYS A 433 6.08 -38.79 -41.05
C LYS A 433 6.27 -39.32 -42.48
N THR A 434 7.22 -38.77 -43.24
CA THR A 434 7.45 -39.08 -44.66
C THR A 434 8.87 -39.60 -44.93
N LEU A 435 9.59 -40.04 -43.89
CA LEU A 435 10.91 -40.66 -43.97
C LEU A 435 11.07 -41.63 -42.77
N GLU A 436 11.98 -42.60 -42.90
CA GLU A 436 12.25 -43.71 -41.96
C GLU A 436 11.30 -44.93 -42.07
N GLU A 437 11.46 -45.67 -43.17
CA GLU A 437 11.13 -47.12 -43.25
C GLU A 437 12.36 -47.86 -43.81
N GLY A 438 12.99 -48.71 -42.99
CA GLY A 438 14.18 -49.53 -43.33
C GLY A 438 15.55 -48.83 -43.16
N ASN A 439 16.64 -49.51 -42.72
CA ASN A 439 16.74 -50.89 -42.22
C ASN A 439 18.02 -51.15 -41.38
N SER A 440 17.93 -52.10 -40.44
CA SER A 440 18.99 -53.01 -39.91
C SER A 440 20.39 -52.54 -39.38
N SER A 441 20.64 -52.84 -38.08
CA SER A 441 21.74 -53.71 -37.57
C SER A 441 22.93 -53.15 -36.73
N SER A 442 22.92 -53.56 -35.44
CA SER A 442 24.05 -54.10 -34.63
C SER A 442 24.97 -53.23 -33.70
N ARG A 443 24.87 -53.59 -32.40
CA ARG A 443 25.90 -53.78 -31.34
C ARG A 443 26.58 -52.63 -30.53
N SER A 444 26.21 -52.63 -29.24
CA SER A 444 27.09 -52.74 -28.04
C SER A 444 27.52 -51.48 -27.22
N GLY A 445 27.56 -51.65 -25.88
CA GLY A 445 27.97 -50.66 -24.84
C GLY A 445 26.77 -50.05 -24.07
N ILE A 446 26.34 -50.47 -22.86
CA ILE A 446 27.00 -50.49 -21.52
C ILE A 446 27.35 -49.04 -21.11
N THR A 447 26.83 -48.38 -20.05
CA THR A 447 26.16 -48.76 -18.77
C THR A 447 25.27 -47.62 -18.25
N GLY A 448 24.39 -47.83 -17.26
CA GLY A 448 23.84 -46.74 -16.41
C GLY A 448 22.40 -46.94 -15.90
N THR A 449 22.24 -47.17 -14.60
CA THR A 449 20.95 -47.31 -13.88
C THR A 449 20.44 -45.93 -13.40
N THR A 450 19.15 -45.63 -13.18
CA THR A 450 18.23 -46.27 -12.22
C THR A 450 16.74 -45.85 -12.43
N ASN A 451 15.83 -46.71 -11.96
CA ASN A 451 14.48 -46.44 -11.39
C ASN A 451 13.38 -45.72 -12.22
N LYS A 452 12.42 -46.54 -12.66
CA LYS A 452 11.06 -46.14 -13.09
C LYS A 452 10.12 -45.99 -11.89
N LYS A 453 9.14 -45.08 -11.97
CA LYS A 453 7.77 -45.38 -11.51
C LYS A 453 6.68 -44.61 -12.29
N ASP A 454 6.07 -45.34 -13.22
CA ASP A 454 4.66 -45.28 -13.63
C ASP A 454 4.02 -43.96 -14.11
N PHE A 455 4.20 -43.66 -15.40
CA PHE A 455 3.19 -42.94 -16.19
C PHE A 455 2.12 -43.93 -16.70
N THR A 456 1.01 -44.04 -15.96
CA THR A 456 -0.13 -44.88 -16.36
C THR A 456 -0.76 -44.36 -17.65
N LYS A 457 -0.81 -45.21 -18.69
CA LYS A 457 -1.48 -44.88 -19.96
C LYS A 457 -2.95 -44.52 -19.73
N LEU A 458 -3.33 -43.28 -20.00
CA LEU A 458 -4.73 -42.82 -19.98
C LEU A 458 -5.57 -43.67 -20.95
N ARG A 459 -6.46 -44.51 -20.39
CA ARG A 459 -7.39 -45.35 -21.16
C ARG A 459 -8.47 -44.47 -21.82
N PRO A 460 -8.94 -44.82 -23.03
CA PRO A 460 -10.08 -44.13 -23.64
C PRO A 460 -11.34 -44.31 -22.77
N GLY A 461 -11.76 -43.26 -22.07
CA GLY A 461 -12.93 -43.32 -21.19
C GLY A 461 -13.09 -42.16 -20.21
N GLU A 462 -12.01 -41.49 -19.80
CA GLU A 462 -12.08 -40.43 -18.78
C GLU A 462 -12.99 -39.26 -19.16
N LYS A 463 -13.03 -38.86 -20.43
CA LYS A 463 -13.93 -37.80 -20.90
C LYS A 463 -15.41 -38.17 -20.68
N ARG A 464 -15.76 -39.46 -20.82
CA ARG A 464 -17.12 -39.96 -20.54
C ARG A 464 -17.42 -39.93 -19.04
N ARG A 465 -16.46 -40.27 -18.17
CA ARG A 465 -16.61 -40.13 -16.72
C ARG A 465 -16.76 -38.68 -16.28
N LYS A 466 -15.94 -37.77 -16.82
CA LYS A 466 -16.02 -36.32 -16.52
C LYS A 466 -17.35 -35.70 -16.99
N ASN A 467 -17.85 -36.07 -18.19
CA ASN A 467 -19.18 -35.65 -18.63
C ASN A 467 -20.32 -36.26 -17.80
N LEU A 468 -20.20 -37.52 -17.37
CA LEU A 468 -21.20 -38.13 -16.48
C LEU A 468 -21.23 -37.46 -15.10
N GLN A 469 -20.07 -37.05 -14.58
CA GLN A 469 -19.99 -36.28 -13.35
C GLN A 469 -20.65 -34.91 -13.54
N LEU A 470 -20.30 -34.18 -14.61
CA LEU A 470 -20.90 -32.88 -14.92
C LEU A 470 -22.43 -32.93 -15.02
N LEU A 471 -22.98 -34.00 -15.62
CA LEU A 471 -24.43 -34.24 -15.68
C LEU A 471 -25.05 -34.48 -14.29
N LYS A 472 -24.38 -35.23 -13.42
CA LYS A 472 -24.83 -35.44 -12.02
C LYS A 472 -24.76 -34.15 -11.21
N ASP A 473 -23.70 -33.37 -11.38
CA ASP A 473 -23.51 -32.10 -10.69
C ASP A 473 -24.59 -31.09 -11.13
N MET A 474 -24.90 -31.02 -12.44
CA MET A 474 -25.97 -30.17 -12.96
C MET A 474 -27.36 -30.62 -12.49
N GLN A 475 -27.61 -31.94 -12.42
CA GLN A 475 -28.86 -32.49 -11.89
C GLN A 475 -29.01 -32.23 -10.38
N SER A 476 -27.90 -32.25 -9.63
CA SER A 476 -27.87 -31.88 -8.22
C SER A 476 -28.25 -30.40 -8.02
N ILE A 477 -27.68 -29.50 -8.82
CA ILE A 477 -28.01 -28.07 -8.82
C ILE A 477 -29.49 -27.86 -9.18
N GLN A 478 -29.98 -28.54 -10.22
CA GLN A 478 -31.38 -28.42 -10.67
C GLN A 478 -32.37 -28.89 -9.59
N ASN A 479 -32.08 -30.01 -8.91
CA ASN A 479 -32.87 -30.49 -7.79
C ASN A 479 -32.83 -29.51 -6.60
N SER A 480 -31.64 -28.98 -6.26
CA SER A 480 -31.47 -28.01 -5.17
C SER A 480 -32.23 -26.70 -5.41
N LEU A 481 -32.30 -26.25 -6.66
CA LEU A 481 -33.09 -25.08 -7.04
C LEU A 481 -34.60 -25.38 -6.97
N GLN A 482 -35.04 -26.54 -7.46
CA GLN A 482 -36.45 -26.95 -7.37
C GLN A 482 -36.93 -27.11 -5.93
N SER A 483 -36.11 -27.65 -5.01
CA SER A 483 -36.44 -27.72 -3.58
C SER A 483 -36.52 -26.36 -2.87
N SER A 484 -36.05 -25.28 -3.49
CA SER A 484 -36.14 -23.91 -2.94
C SER A 484 -37.36 -23.11 -3.43
N SER A 485 -38.29 -23.79 -4.13
CA SER A 485 -39.56 -23.21 -4.59
C SER A 485 -40.52 -22.99 -3.41
N LEU A 486 -40.29 -21.95 -2.62
CA LEU A 486 -41.28 -21.46 -1.65
C LEU A 486 -42.58 -21.13 -2.39
N CYS A 487 -43.67 -21.73 -1.93
CA CYS A 487 -45.01 -21.34 -2.36
C CYS A 487 -45.28 -19.92 -1.86
N TRP A 488 -45.42 -18.97 -2.77
CA TRP A 488 -46.07 -17.71 -2.46
C TRP A 488 -47.57 -17.93 -2.61
N ASP A 489 -48.18 -18.46 -1.55
CA ASP A 489 -49.64 -18.45 -1.42
C ASP A 489 -50.13 -16.99 -1.37
N TYR A 490 -51.25 -16.74 -2.04
CA TYR A 490 -51.82 -15.41 -2.34
C TYR A 490 -52.93 -15.03 -1.37
#